data_AF-A0A399XSR7-F1
#
_entry.id   AF-A0A399XSR7-F1
#
_cell.length_a   1.000
_cell.length_b   1.000
_cell.length_c   1.000
_cell.angle_alpha   90.00
_cell.angle_beta   90.00
_cell.angle_gamma   90.00
#
_symmetry.space_group_name_H-M   'P 1'
#
loop_
_entity.id
_entity.type
_entity.pdbx_description
1 polymer ?
#
loop_
_entity_poly.entity_id
_entity_poly.type
_entity_poly.pdbx_seq_one_letter_code
_entity_poly.pdbx_strand_id
1 'polypeptide(L)'
;MMSPSAIVLTGVGAAVGILVGLGPIGAVGLAAVAWAARVGAAVPRGPRAERIDPFTLPEPWRFYVRDALQAQSRYNEAVHSTPEGPLHDRLFDIGTRVDQLTGEAWKIARRGNTLAEAAKRIDVTQVQKELDEIGPQASEVWAAGTSIADTAKALTSQLQSAERMHSLAAQADGMLKVLNARLDELVARTIELSVHADSVSETGGLGTEVDNLLGELEALRGALEETTTGSVPLPEMPPATAPHADSAPEPQARPTTLPPSEPAPTDDSRSAGDTDER
;
A
#
# COMPACT_ATOMS: atom_id res chain seq x y z
N MET A 1 -37.58 9.79 5.99
CA MET A 1 -38.38 8.58 5.71
C MET A 1 -37.46 7.60 5.01
N MET A 2 -37.07 6.52 5.69
CA MET A 2 -36.08 5.55 5.21
C MET A 2 -36.73 4.59 4.22
N SER A 3 -36.10 4.44 3.06
CA SER A 3 -36.50 3.49 2.02
C SER A 3 -36.14 2.06 2.45
N PRO A 4 -37.11 1.13 2.45
CA PRO A 4 -36.91 -0.27 2.79
C PRO A 4 -36.75 -1.11 1.51
N SER A 5 -35.53 -1.46 1.12
CA SER A 5 -35.35 -2.38 -0.02
C SER A 5 -33.91 -2.86 -0.21
N ALA A 6 -33.55 -3.96 0.46
CA ALA A 6 -32.72 -5.04 -0.09
C ALA A 6 -32.59 -6.20 0.91
N ILE A 7 -33.67 -6.96 1.10
CA ILE A 7 -33.57 -8.37 1.52
C ILE A 7 -34.00 -9.18 0.32
N VAL A 8 -33.03 -9.72 -0.41
CA VAL A 8 -33.24 -10.70 -1.49
C VAL A 8 -32.15 -11.76 -1.29
N LEU A 9 -32.53 -12.88 -0.66
CA LEU A 9 -32.56 -14.25 -1.23
C LEU A 9 -31.25 -14.99 -0.88
N THR A 10 -31.18 -16.26 -0.46
CA THR A 10 -32.02 -17.42 -0.73
C THR A 10 -31.69 -18.49 0.31
N GLY A 11 -32.70 -19.11 0.93
CA GLY A 11 -32.52 -20.35 1.67
C GLY A 11 -32.64 -21.56 0.76
N VAL A 12 -31.72 -22.52 0.84
CA VAL A 12 -31.94 -23.94 0.52
C VAL A 12 -31.01 -24.77 1.40
N GLY A 13 -31.57 -25.69 2.20
CA GLY A 13 -30.77 -26.65 2.96
C GLY A 13 -31.47 -27.44 4.06
N ALA A 14 -32.80 -27.61 4.02
CA ALA A 14 -33.50 -28.55 4.90
C ALA A 14 -34.14 -29.65 4.05
N ALA A 15 -33.41 -30.73 3.75
CA ALA A 15 -33.98 -32.03 3.37
C ALA A 15 -32.91 -33.12 3.13
N VAL A 16 -32.23 -33.64 4.15
CA VAL A 16 -31.72 -35.04 4.17
C VAL A 16 -31.64 -35.62 5.61
N GLY A 17 -32.59 -35.27 6.49
CA GLY A 17 -32.58 -35.79 7.87
C GLY A 17 -33.41 -37.07 8.07
N ILE A 18 -34.37 -37.35 7.19
CA ILE A 18 -35.45 -38.33 7.48
C ILE A 18 -35.10 -39.77 7.04
N LEU A 19 -34.08 -39.99 6.22
CA LEU A 19 -33.80 -41.32 5.63
C LEU A 19 -33.01 -42.30 6.52
N VAL A 20 -32.55 -41.91 7.72
CA VAL A 20 -31.72 -42.79 8.60
C VAL A 20 -32.45 -43.23 9.88
N GLY A 21 -33.73 -42.89 10.07
CA GLY A 21 -34.56 -43.50 11.11
C GLY A 21 -34.22 -43.15 12.56
N LEU A 22 -33.54 -42.03 12.83
CA LEU A 22 -33.12 -41.63 14.19
C LEU A 22 -34.12 -40.73 14.96
N GLY A 23 -35.30 -40.47 14.41
CA GLY A 23 -36.30 -39.59 15.02
C GLY A 23 -35.86 -38.12 15.13
N PRO A 24 -36.71 -37.23 15.68
CA PRO A 24 -36.51 -35.78 15.68
C PRO A 24 -35.26 -35.31 16.45
N ILE A 25 -34.73 -36.14 17.37
CA ILE A 25 -33.55 -35.81 18.18
C ILE A 25 -32.25 -35.97 17.37
N GLY A 26 -32.16 -36.96 16.48
CA GLY A 26 -30.97 -37.15 15.63
C GLY A 26 -30.80 -36.09 14.53
N ALA A 27 -31.91 -35.49 14.07
CA ALA A 27 -31.89 -34.45 13.05
C ALA A 27 -31.25 -33.13 13.56
N VAL A 28 -31.42 -32.79 14.84
CA VAL A 28 -30.84 -31.58 15.44
C VAL A 28 -29.31 -31.73 15.60
N GLY A 29 -28.84 -32.92 16.01
CA GLY A 29 -27.41 -33.18 16.18
C GLY A 29 -26.62 -33.09 14.87
N LEU A 30 -27.13 -33.68 13.79
CA LEU A 30 -26.47 -33.62 12.48
C LEU A 30 -26.54 -32.22 11.85
N ALA A 31 -27.64 -31.49 12.06
CA ALA A 31 -27.74 -30.10 11.61
C ALA A 31 -26.74 -29.18 12.34
N ALA A 32 -26.54 -29.36 13.64
CA ALA A 32 -25.55 -28.60 14.42
C ALA A 32 -24.12 -28.89 13.96
N VAL A 33 -23.77 -30.16 13.71
CA VAL A 33 -22.45 -30.55 13.20
C VAL A 33 -22.22 -30.04 11.78
N ALA A 34 -23.23 -30.14 10.90
CA ALA A 34 -23.13 -29.62 9.53
C ALA A 34 -23.02 -28.08 9.50
N TRP A 35 -23.75 -27.39 10.38
CA TRP A 35 -23.64 -25.94 10.53
C TRP A 35 -22.28 -25.54 11.09
N ALA A 36 -21.78 -26.21 12.14
CA ALA A 36 -20.44 -25.98 12.69
C ALA A 36 -19.32 -26.28 11.68
N ALA A 37 -19.46 -27.32 10.86
CA ALA A 37 -18.53 -27.64 9.79
C ALA A 37 -18.55 -26.59 8.68
N ARG A 38 -19.74 -26.11 8.28
CA ARG A 38 -19.90 -25.04 7.29
C ARG A 38 -19.33 -23.72 7.81
N VAL A 39 -19.60 -23.37 9.06
CA VAL A 39 -19.04 -22.19 9.72
C VAL A 39 -17.52 -22.33 9.82
N GLY A 40 -16.98 -23.46 10.29
CA GLY A 40 -15.54 -23.71 10.37
C GLY A 40 -14.82 -23.76 9.02
N ALA A 41 -15.52 -24.11 7.94
CA ALA A 41 -15.00 -24.04 6.57
C ALA A 41 -15.10 -22.65 5.94
N ALA A 42 -16.04 -21.81 6.42
CA ALA A 42 -16.22 -20.43 5.99
C ALA A 42 -15.42 -19.42 6.82
N VAL A 43 -14.94 -19.80 8.02
CA VAL A 43 -13.91 -19.05 8.73
C VAL A 43 -12.63 -19.16 7.90
N PRO A 44 -12.15 -18.07 7.29
CA PRO A 44 -10.88 -18.09 6.59
C PRO A 44 -9.84 -18.52 7.62
N ARG A 45 -9.15 -19.63 7.37
CA ARG A 45 -7.90 -19.88 8.09
C ARG A 45 -7.04 -18.66 7.78
N GLY A 46 -6.76 -17.84 8.79
CA GLY A 46 -5.99 -16.62 8.63
C GLY A 46 -4.73 -16.92 7.83
N PRO A 47 -4.26 -15.99 6.98
CA PRO A 47 -3.02 -16.19 6.23
C PRO A 47 -1.95 -16.67 7.21
N ARG A 48 -1.25 -17.76 6.86
CA ARG A 48 -0.13 -18.27 7.66
C ARG A 48 0.74 -17.07 8.02
N ALA A 49 0.95 -16.84 9.32
CA ALA A 49 1.75 -15.72 9.81
C ALA A 49 3.04 -15.67 8.97
N GLU A 50 3.24 -14.57 8.24
CA GLU A 50 4.44 -14.36 7.46
C GLU A 50 5.63 -14.51 8.41
N ARG A 51 6.59 -15.37 8.07
CA ARG A 51 7.73 -15.63 8.95
C ARG A 51 8.52 -14.34 9.09
N ILE A 52 8.51 -13.75 10.29
CA ILE A 52 9.30 -12.56 10.60
C ILE A 52 10.78 -12.95 10.57
N ASP A 53 11.55 -12.35 9.65
CA ASP A 53 12.99 -12.50 9.57
C ASP A 53 13.66 -11.12 9.62
N PRO A 54 14.09 -10.66 10.81
CA PRO A 54 14.70 -9.35 10.99
C PRO A 54 16.01 -9.17 10.21
N PHE A 55 16.71 -10.26 9.88
CA PHE A 55 18.03 -10.20 9.26
C PHE A 55 17.99 -9.85 7.77
N THR A 56 16.80 -9.87 7.18
CA THR A 56 16.58 -9.38 5.82
C THR A 56 16.51 -7.85 5.74
N LEU A 57 16.43 -7.15 6.88
CA LEU A 57 16.42 -5.70 6.95
C LEU A 57 17.80 -5.15 7.34
N PRO A 58 18.19 -3.98 6.80
CA PRO A 58 19.34 -3.24 7.29
C PRO A 58 19.01 -2.48 8.58
N GLU A 59 20.03 -1.90 9.22
CA GLU A 59 19.81 -0.95 10.31
C GLU A 59 19.22 0.37 9.78
N PRO A 60 18.38 1.08 10.57
CA PRO A 60 17.95 0.77 11.94
C PRO A 60 16.74 -0.19 12.03
N TRP A 61 16.13 -0.53 10.88
CA TRP A 61 14.88 -1.30 10.83
C TRP A 61 14.98 -2.66 11.49
N ARG A 62 16.11 -3.35 11.30
CA ARG A 62 16.40 -4.62 11.95
C ARG A 62 16.41 -4.50 13.47
N PHE A 63 17.03 -3.46 14.02
CA PHE A 63 17.05 -3.23 15.46
C PHE A 63 15.63 -3.17 16.03
N TYR A 64 14.73 -2.38 15.43
CA TYR A 64 13.37 -2.25 15.95
C TYR A 64 12.61 -3.57 15.99
N VAL A 65 12.67 -4.35 14.92
CA VAL A 65 11.96 -5.65 14.83
C VAL A 65 12.54 -6.64 15.85
N ARG A 66 13.86 -6.69 16.00
CA ARG A 66 14.51 -7.57 16.98
C ARG A 66 14.12 -7.22 18.40
N ASP A 67 14.10 -5.94 18.71
CA ASP A 67 13.78 -5.43 20.04
C ASP A 67 12.31 -5.68 20.39
N ALA A 68 11.38 -5.47 19.43
CA ALA A 68 9.98 -5.86 19.58
C ALA A 68 9.79 -7.37 19.83
N LEU A 69 10.48 -8.23 19.07
CA LEU A 69 10.47 -9.69 19.30
C LEU A 69 11.03 -10.06 20.69
N GLN A 70 12.07 -9.37 21.14
CA GLN A 70 12.64 -9.60 22.45
C GLN A 70 11.69 -9.16 23.58
N ALA A 71 10.99 -8.04 23.41
CA ALA A 71 9.97 -7.59 24.34
C ALA A 71 8.77 -8.56 24.38
N GLN A 72 8.29 -9.03 23.23
CA GLN A 72 7.26 -10.07 23.13
C GLN A 72 7.66 -11.35 23.89
N SER A 73 8.89 -11.83 23.69
CA SER A 73 9.39 -13.01 24.41
C SER A 73 9.41 -12.80 25.92
N ARG A 74 9.87 -11.63 26.39
CA ARG A 74 9.90 -11.27 27.81
C ARG A 74 8.48 -11.14 28.39
N TYR A 75 7.55 -10.58 27.63
CA TYR A 75 6.15 -10.50 27.99
C TYR A 75 5.57 -11.90 28.19
N ASN A 76 5.75 -12.78 27.21
CA ASN A 76 5.26 -14.16 27.27
C ASN A 76 5.84 -14.91 28.47
N GLU A 77 7.14 -14.76 28.75
CA GLU A 77 7.78 -15.34 29.94
C GLU A 77 7.14 -14.84 31.25
N ALA A 78 6.88 -13.54 31.36
CA ALA A 78 6.20 -12.96 32.52
C ALA A 78 4.78 -13.52 32.70
N VAL A 79 4.00 -13.67 31.61
CA VAL A 79 2.67 -14.30 31.66
C VAL A 79 2.77 -15.75 32.13
N HIS A 80 3.69 -16.54 31.58
CA HIS A 80 3.87 -17.95 31.99
C HIS A 80 4.30 -18.11 33.45
N SER A 81 4.99 -17.12 34.03
CA SER A 81 5.36 -17.11 35.45
C SER A 81 4.20 -16.72 36.38
N THR A 82 3.11 -16.18 35.83
CA THR A 82 1.94 -15.74 36.61
C THR A 82 1.11 -16.97 37.02
N PRO A 83 0.70 -17.09 38.30
CA PRO A 83 -0.16 -18.19 38.73
C PRO A 83 -1.48 -18.27 37.93
N GLU A 84 -1.94 -19.49 37.67
CA GLU A 84 -3.21 -19.71 36.98
C GLU A 84 -4.37 -19.00 37.70
N GLY A 85 -5.20 -18.31 36.91
CA GLY A 85 -6.34 -17.54 37.43
C GLY A 85 -6.74 -16.41 36.49
N PRO A 86 -7.74 -15.57 36.89
CA PRO A 86 -8.29 -14.54 36.03
C PRO A 86 -7.28 -13.50 35.53
N LEU A 87 -6.22 -13.22 36.31
CA LEU A 87 -5.12 -12.34 35.91
C LEU A 87 -4.31 -12.96 34.76
N HIS A 88 -3.90 -14.23 34.91
CA HIS A 88 -3.18 -14.96 33.88
C HIS A 88 -3.98 -15.00 32.57
N ASP A 89 -5.27 -15.31 32.62
CA ASP A 89 -6.13 -15.39 31.42
C ASP A 89 -6.18 -14.04 30.68
N ARG A 90 -6.30 -12.93 31.42
CA ARG A 90 -6.28 -11.59 30.82
C ARG A 90 -4.94 -11.23 30.21
N LEU A 91 -3.85 -11.54 30.91
CA LEU A 91 -2.50 -11.30 30.39
C LEU A 91 -2.21 -12.16 29.15
N PHE A 92 -2.72 -13.38 29.11
CA PHE A 92 -2.65 -14.25 27.95
C PHE A 92 -3.42 -13.66 26.75
N ASP A 93 -4.64 -13.17 26.97
CA ASP A 93 -5.43 -12.49 25.94
C ASP A 93 -4.74 -11.21 25.43
N ILE A 94 -4.08 -10.45 26.31
CA ILE A 94 -3.27 -9.28 25.92
C ILE A 94 -2.05 -9.73 25.09
N GLY A 95 -1.43 -10.87 25.41
CA GLY A 95 -0.31 -11.43 24.65
C GLY A 95 -0.63 -11.65 23.17
N THR A 96 -1.87 -12.08 22.86
CA THR A 96 -2.32 -12.23 21.47
C THR A 96 -2.27 -10.91 20.68
N ARG A 97 -2.44 -9.76 21.34
CA ARG A 97 -2.33 -8.43 20.72
C ARG A 97 -0.89 -7.95 20.63
N VAL A 98 -0.06 -8.28 21.62
CA VAL A 98 1.41 -8.04 21.55
C VAL A 98 2.02 -8.78 20.37
N ASP A 99 1.54 -9.97 20.07
CA ASP A 99 1.93 -10.71 18.87
C ASP A 99 1.58 -9.97 17.58
N GLN A 100 0.39 -9.36 17.53
CA GLN A 100 -0.05 -8.55 16.39
C GLN A 100 0.79 -7.27 16.26
N LEU A 101 1.08 -6.57 17.36
CA LEU A 101 1.96 -5.40 17.37
C LEU A 101 3.32 -5.71 16.76
N THR A 102 3.90 -6.86 17.11
CA THR A 102 5.19 -7.30 16.56
C THR A 102 5.10 -7.59 15.06
N GLY A 103 3.98 -8.18 14.61
CA GLY A 103 3.69 -8.38 13.19
C GLY A 103 3.53 -7.07 12.40
N GLU A 104 2.86 -6.07 12.97
CA GLU A 104 2.73 -4.75 12.36
C GLU A 104 4.05 -3.99 12.35
N ALA A 105 4.85 -4.07 13.42
CA ALA A 105 6.20 -3.51 13.49
C ALA A 105 7.08 -4.02 12.34
N TRP A 106 7.04 -5.34 12.08
CA TRP A 106 7.73 -5.97 10.96
C TRP A 106 7.32 -5.38 9.60
N LYS A 107 6.01 -5.25 9.35
CA LYS A 107 5.49 -4.69 8.09
C LYS A 107 5.90 -3.24 7.91
N ILE A 108 5.76 -2.43 8.96
CA ILE A 108 6.15 -1.01 8.97
C ILE A 108 7.65 -0.86 8.72
N ALA A 109 8.49 -1.68 9.37
CA ALA A 109 9.93 -1.65 9.19
C ALA A 109 10.34 -1.99 7.74
N ARG A 110 9.76 -3.03 7.14
CA ARG A 110 10.00 -3.39 5.73
C ARG A 110 9.56 -2.28 4.78
N ARG A 111 8.42 -1.66 5.07
CA ARG A 111 7.86 -0.57 4.27
C ARG A 111 8.70 0.71 4.37
N GLY A 112 9.07 1.11 5.58
CA GLY A 112 9.98 2.22 5.84
C GLY A 112 11.33 2.03 5.16
N ASN A 113 11.88 0.81 5.21
CA ASN A 113 13.11 0.48 4.47
C ASN A 113 12.94 0.66 2.95
N THR A 114 11.83 0.18 2.39
CA THR A 114 11.55 0.32 0.95
C THR A 114 11.48 1.81 0.54
N LEU A 115 10.83 2.65 1.34
CA LEU A 115 10.75 4.10 1.11
C LEU A 115 12.11 4.78 1.23
N ALA A 116 12.90 4.42 2.25
CA ALA A 116 14.25 4.95 2.44
C ALA A 116 15.16 4.61 1.26
N GLU A 117 15.11 3.37 0.76
CA GLU A 117 15.89 2.95 -0.41
C GLU A 117 15.40 3.60 -1.70
N ALA A 118 14.07 3.79 -1.87
CA ALA A 118 13.53 4.50 -3.01
C ALA A 118 13.96 5.97 -3.04
N ALA A 119 13.92 6.65 -1.89
CA ALA A 119 14.38 8.03 -1.76
C ALA A 119 15.86 8.20 -2.13
N LYS A 120 16.73 7.25 -1.72
CA LYS A 120 18.16 7.27 -2.05
C LYS A 120 18.47 7.12 -3.55
N ARG A 121 17.56 6.57 -4.35
CA ARG A 121 17.75 6.42 -5.80
C ARG A 121 17.55 7.71 -6.57
N ILE A 122 16.88 8.70 -5.97
CA ILE A 122 16.72 10.02 -6.57
C ILE A 122 17.94 10.84 -6.18
N ASP A 123 18.76 11.23 -7.16
CA ASP A 123 19.87 12.15 -6.93
C ASP A 123 19.34 13.57 -6.74
N VAL A 124 18.89 13.85 -5.51
CA VAL A 124 18.32 15.14 -5.12
C VAL A 124 19.28 16.29 -5.43
N THR A 125 20.60 16.08 -5.30
CA THR A 125 21.61 17.11 -5.57
C THR A 125 21.70 17.42 -7.06
N GLN A 126 21.73 16.40 -7.92
CA GLN A 126 21.72 16.59 -9.36
C GLN A 126 20.41 17.23 -9.82
N VAL A 127 19.26 16.73 -9.36
CA VAL A 127 17.93 17.25 -9.74
C VAL A 127 17.78 18.71 -9.31
N GLN A 128 18.26 19.08 -8.12
CA GLN A 128 18.24 20.47 -7.66
C GLN A 128 19.14 21.35 -8.53
N LYS A 129 20.34 20.88 -8.86
CA LYS A 129 21.27 21.62 -9.73
C LYS A 129 20.66 21.87 -11.11
N GLU A 130 20.06 20.86 -11.72
CA GLU A 130 19.38 21.00 -13.02
C GLU A 130 18.21 22.00 -12.93
N LEU A 131 17.44 21.95 -11.83
CA LEU A 131 16.36 22.90 -11.59
C LEU A 131 16.86 24.33 -11.41
N ASP A 132 17.99 24.53 -10.73
CA ASP A 132 18.61 25.84 -10.54
C ASP A 132 19.14 26.41 -11.88
N GLU A 133 19.63 25.54 -12.77
CA GLU A 133 20.10 25.92 -14.11
C GLU A 133 18.96 26.38 -15.04
N ILE A 134 17.84 25.66 -15.07
CA ILE A 134 16.72 25.96 -15.99
C ILE A 134 15.62 26.82 -15.37
N GLY A 135 15.55 26.89 -14.05
CA GLY A 135 14.51 27.57 -13.28
C GLY A 135 14.31 29.04 -13.66
N PRO A 136 15.38 29.85 -13.78
CA PRO A 136 15.25 31.24 -14.21
C PRO A 136 14.56 31.37 -15.57
N GLN A 137 14.93 30.53 -16.54
CA GLN A 137 14.36 30.53 -17.88
C GLN A 137 12.92 30.00 -17.89
N ALA A 138 12.64 28.98 -17.09
CA ALA A 138 11.30 28.41 -16.94
C ALA A 138 10.30 29.38 -16.28
N SER A 139 10.78 30.37 -15.51
CA SER A 139 9.95 31.35 -14.81
C SER A 139 9.50 32.53 -15.68
N GLU A 140 10.08 32.68 -16.87
CA GLU A 140 9.75 33.75 -17.80
C GLU A 140 8.35 33.59 -18.41
N VAL A 141 7.66 34.69 -18.67
CA VAL A 141 6.28 34.68 -19.19
C VAL A 141 6.17 33.94 -20.53
N TRP A 142 7.21 34.01 -21.37
CA TRP A 142 7.24 33.34 -22.67
C TRP A 142 7.46 31.83 -22.58
N ALA A 143 7.94 31.32 -21.45
CA ALA A 143 8.24 29.89 -21.25
C ALA A 143 6.98 29.06 -20.94
N ALA A 144 5.84 29.69 -20.67
CA ALA A 144 4.58 28.99 -20.41
C ALA A 144 4.19 28.08 -21.58
N GLY A 145 3.97 26.79 -21.28
CA GLY A 145 3.63 25.78 -22.29
C GLY A 145 4.80 25.29 -23.15
N THR A 146 6.04 25.65 -22.79
CA THR A 146 7.25 25.15 -23.46
C THR A 146 7.83 23.93 -22.75
N SER A 147 8.70 23.20 -23.45
CA SER A 147 9.44 22.06 -22.88
C SER A 147 10.31 22.42 -21.67
N ILE A 148 10.78 23.67 -21.58
CA ILE A 148 11.59 24.14 -20.43
C ILE A 148 10.72 24.24 -19.17
N ALA A 149 9.52 24.80 -19.29
CA ALA A 149 8.57 24.86 -18.17
C ALA A 149 8.09 23.47 -17.73
N ASP A 150 7.83 22.57 -18.70
CA ASP A 150 7.47 21.19 -18.40
C ASP A 150 8.61 20.43 -17.70
N THR A 151 9.87 20.67 -18.12
CA THR A 151 11.05 20.07 -17.49
C THR A 151 11.20 20.57 -16.05
N ALA A 152 11.10 21.88 -15.82
CA ALA A 152 11.17 22.44 -14.46
C ALA A 152 10.06 21.89 -13.54
N LYS A 153 8.84 21.73 -14.06
CA LYS A 153 7.72 21.10 -13.34
C LYS A 153 8.00 19.64 -13.00
N ALA A 154 8.59 18.88 -13.92
CA ALA A 154 8.96 17.49 -13.70
C ALA A 154 10.05 17.36 -12.62
N LEU A 155 11.11 18.17 -12.68
CA LEU A 155 12.18 18.19 -11.67
C LEU A 155 11.64 18.57 -10.28
N THR A 156 10.78 19.59 -10.21
CA THR A 156 10.10 19.98 -8.96
C THR A 156 9.28 18.83 -8.38
N SER A 157 8.52 18.12 -9.23
CA SER A 157 7.73 16.96 -8.81
C SER A 157 8.61 15.80 -8.30
N GLN A 158 9.80 15.60 -8.89
CA GLN A 158 10.76 14.61 -8.41
C GLN A 158 11.27 14.94 -7.01
N LEU A 159 11.65 16.20 -6.76
CA LEU A 159 12.11 16.66 -5.44
C LEU A 159 11.00 16.51 -4.39
N GLN A 160 9.78 16.93 -4.70
CA GLN A 160 8.63 16.76 -3.79
C GLN A 160 8.35 15.28 -3.51
N SER A 161 8.52 14.39 -4.49
CA SER A 161 8.37 12.96 -4.30
C SER A 161 9.44 12.40 -3.37
N ALA A 162 10.71 12.78 -3.57
CA ALA A 162 11.83 12.40 -2.71
C ALA A 162 11.62 12.85 -1.26
N GLU A 163 11.21 14.11 -1.06
CA GLU A 163 10.93 14.67 0.26
C GLU A 163 9.81 13.92 0.97
N ARG A 164 8.71 13.61 0.27
CA ARG A 164 7.60 12.80 0.83
C ARG A 164 8.06 11.39 1.22
N MET A 165 8.85 10.72 0.39
CA MET A 165 9.37 9.39 0.72
C MET A 165 10.28 9.44 1.96
N HIS A 166 11.12 10.48 2.06
CA HIS A 166 12.00 10.68 3.22
C HIS A 166 11.21 10.95 4.51
N SER A 167 10.22 11.84 4.46
CA SER A 167 9.40 12.17 5.63
C SER A 167 8.59 10.98 6.14
N LEU A 168 8.05 10.15 5.24
CA LEU A 168 7.35 8.92 5.59
C LEU A 168 8.29 7.87 6.21
N ALA A 169 9.50 7.71 5.66
CA ALA A 169 10.50 6.84 6.25
C ALA A 169 10.91 7.33 7.66
N ALA A 170 11.12 8.63 7.84
CA ALA A 170 11.42 9.21 9.14
C ALA A 170 10.26 9.06 10.14
N GLN A 171 9.01 9.20 9.70
CA GLN A 171 7.83 8.97 10.53
C GLN A 171 7.73 7.51 10.99
N ALA A 172 8.00 6.55 10.10
CA ALA A 172 8.04 5.13 10.44
C ALA A 172 9.15 4.82 11.46
N ASP A 173 10.35 5.40 11.29
CA ASP A 173 11.44 5.28 12.27
C ASP A 173 11.05 5.83 13.65
N GLY A 174 10.45 7.02 13.69
CA GLY A 174 9.98 7.64 14.93
C GLY A 174 8.92 6.81 15.65
N MET A 175 7.95 6.26 14.91
CA MET A 175 6.90 5.42 15.49
C MET A 175 7.44 4.11 16.06
N LEU A 176 8.35 3.44 15.35
CA LEU A 176 8.95 2.19 15.83
C LEU A 176 9.77 2.38 17.12
N LYS A 177 10.43 3.53 17.29
CA LYS A 177 11.10 3.89 18.55
C LYS A 177 10.10 3.99 19.71
N VAL A 178 8.98 4.67 19.49
CA VAL A 178 7.93 4.83 20.50
C VAL A 178 7.29 3.49 20.84
N LEU A 179 6.98 2.67 19.82
CA LEU A 179 6.44 1.32 19.99
C LEU A 179 7.33 0.47 20.89
N ASN A 180 8.63 0.42 20.63
CA ASN A 180 9.54 -0.39 21.42
C ASN A 180 9.62 0.06 22.88
N ALA A 181 9.68 1.38 23.12
CA ALA A 181 9.64 1.91 24.47
C ALA A 181 8.35 1.53 25.21
N ARG A 182 7.20 1.56 24.53
CA ARG A 182 5.91 1.13 25.09
C ARG A 182 5.85 -0.38 25.34
N LEU A 183 6.44 -1.20 24.47
CA LEU A 183 6.54 -2.65 24.68
C LEU A 183 7.41 -2.99 25.89
N ASP A 184 8.52 -2.28 26.11
CA ASP A 184 9.34 -2.45 27.31
C ASP A 184 8.59 -2.02 28.59
N GLU A 185 7.81 -0.93 28.54
CA GLU A 185 6.93 -0.53 29.66
C GLU A 185 5.87 -1.60 29.95
N LEU A 186 5.22 -2.12 28.90
CA LEU A 186 4.23 -3.19 29.03
C LEU A 186 4.83 -4.41 29.71
N VAL A 187 6.03 -4.84 29.29
CA VAL A 187 6.76 -5.95 29.92
C VAL A 187 7.02 -5.66 31.39
N ALA A 188 7.52 -4.46 31.73
CA ALA A 188 7.78 -4.09 33.11
C ALA A 188 6.51 -4.13 33.97
N ARG A 189 5.38 -3.60 33.47
CA ARG A 189 4.10 -3.60 34.18
C ARG A 189 3.53 -5.02 34.32
N THR A 190 3.68 -5.88 33.31
CA THR A 190 3.28 -7.28 33.41
C THR A 190 4.09 -8.04 34.46
N ILE A 191 5.40 -7.79 34.56
CA ILE A 191 6.25 -8.37 35.62
C ILE A 191 5.81 -7.86 37.00
N GLU A 192 5.48 -6.57 37.13
CA GLU A 192 4.99 -6.02 38.40
C GLU A 192 3.68 -6.68 38.84
N LEU A 193 2.74 -6.87 37.90
CA LEU A 193 1.46 -7.53 38.14
C LEU A 193 1.61 -9.04 38.43
N SER A 194 2.58 -9.72 37.82
CA SER A 194 2.82 -11.13 38.11
C SER A 194 3.33 -11.35 39.53
N VAL A 195 4.03 -10.34 40.09
CA VAL A 195 4.52 -10.34 41.48
C VAL A 195 3.43 -9.88 42.46
N HIS A 196 2.59 -8.90 42.08
CA HIS A 196 1.52 -8.34 42.90
C HIS A 196 0.14 -8.85 42.44
N ALA A 197 -0.27 -10.01 42.95
CA ALA A 197 -1.47 -10.74 42.51
C ALA A 197 -2.84 -10.07 42.85
N ASP A 198 -2.89 -8.79 43.21
CA ASP A 198 -4.03 -8.21 43.96
C ASP A 198 -4.99 -7.28 43.20
N SER A 199 -4.84 -6.99 41.89
CA SER A 199 -5.77 -6.06 41.22
C SER A 199 -6.08 -6.37 39.74
N VAL A 200 -7.22 -7.04 39.53
CA VAL A 200 -7.81 -7.29 38.20
C VAL A 200 -8.19 -5.99 37.47
N SER A 201 -8.43 -4.88 38.16
CA SER A 201 -8.77 -3.59 37.53
C SER A 201 -7.59 -2.96 36.76
N GLU A 202 -6.35 -3.20 37.16
CA GLU A 202 -5.16 -2.61 36.51
C GLU A 202 -4.89 -3.24 35.12
N THR A 203 -5.30 -4.49 34.93
CA THR A 203 -5.21 -5.19 33.63
C THR A 203 -6.10 -4.61 32.54
N GLY A 204 -7.22 -3.97 32.89
CA GLY A 204 -8.13 -3.36 31.91
C GLY A 204 -7.51 -2.16 31.20
N GLY A 205 -6.65 -1.41 31.90
CA GLY A 205 -5.88 -0.31 31.31
C GLY A 205 -4.84 -0.81 30.30
N LEU A 206 -4.17 -1.92 30.62
CA LEU A 206 -3.15 -2.52 29.75
C LEU A 206 -3.70 -2.98 28.40
N GLY A 207 -4.84 -3.69 28.40
CA GLY A 207 -5.45 -4.13 27.14
C GLY A 207 -5.83 -2.95 26.24
N THR A 208 -6.39 -1.88 26.83
CA THR A 208 -6.77 -0.67 26.10
C THR A 208 -5.56 0.06 25.52
N GLU A 209 -4.44 0.13 26.25
CA GLU A 209 -3.21 0.76 25.75
C GLU A 209 -2.64 0.00 24.54
N VAL A 210 -2.60 -1.33 24.61
CA VAL A 210 -2.15 -2.19 23.51
C VAL A 210 -3.07 -2.07 22.29
N ASP A 211 -4.39 -2.03 22.50
CA ASP A 211 -5.38 -1.86 21.41
C ASP A 211 -5.22 -0.49 20.72
N ASN A 212 -5.01 0.59 21.48
CA ASN A 212 -4.76 1.91 20.93
C ASN A 212 -3.47 1.94 20.10
N LEU A 213 -2.40 1.33 20.60
CA LEU A 213 -1.12 1.25 19.91
C LEU A 213 -1.22 0.45 18.61
N LEU A 214 -1.98 -0.64 18.61
CA LEU A 214 -2.23 -1.43 17.40
C LEU A 214 -2.99 -0.58 16.37
N GLY A 215 -4.01 0.17 16.78
CA GLY A 215 -4.72 1.10 15.92
C GLY A 215 -3.82 2.18 15.33
N GLU A 216 -2.88 2.73 16.11
CA GLU A 216 -1.89 3.69 15.62
C GLU A 216 -0.95 3.09 14.56
N LEU A 217 -0.47 1.86 14.77
CA LEU A 217 0.37 1.15 13.79
C LEU A 217 -0.40 0.80 12.51
N GLU A 218 -1.64 0.34 12.63
CA GLU A 218 -2.48 0.01 11.47
C GLU A 218 -2.80 1.25 10.64
N ALA A 219 -3.12 2.36 11.30
CA ALA A 219 -3.34 3.65 10.64
C ALA A 219 -2.08 4.13 9.91
N LEU A 220 -0.91 4.04 10.56
CA LEU A 220 0.37 4.38 9.94
C LEU A 220 0.67 3.47 8.74
N ARG A 221 0.49 2.15 8.90
CA ARG A 221 0.68 1.20 7.80
C ARG A 221 -0.22 1.54 6.61
N GLY A 222 -1.50 1.84 6.88
CA GLY A 222 -2.44 2.31 5.86
C GLY A 222 -1.94 3.53 5.11
N ALA A 223 -1.48 4.56 5.83
CA ALA A 223 -0.88 5.76 5.22
C ALA A 223 0.38 5.44 4.37
N LEU A 224 1.21 4.52 4.85
CA LEU A 224 2.39 4.07 4.10
C LEU A 224 2.02 3.24 2.86
N GLU A 225 0.89 2.54 2.82
CA GLU A 225 0.42 1.75 1.67
C GLU A 225 -0.26 2.63 0.60
N GLU A 226 -1.06 3.61 1.02
CA GLU A 226 -1.75 4.55 0.14
C GLU A 226 -0.75 5.34 -0.73
N THR A 227 0.38 5.75 -0.15
CA THR A 227 1.43 6.55 -0.82
C THR A 227 2.17 5.81 -1.93
N THR A 228 2.21 4.46 -1.95
CA THR A 228 2.73 3.71 -3.11
C THR A 228 1.68 3.47 -4.18
N THR A 229 0.41 3.41 -3.79
CA THR A 229 -0.68 3.08 -4.71
C THR A 229 -1.28 4.33 -5.37
N GLY A 230 -0.88 5.52 -4.93
CA GLY A 230 -1.24 6.83 -5.48
C GLY A 230 -0.77 7.09 -6.91
N SER A 231 -1.18 6.25 -7.86
CA SER A 231 -1.51 6.69 -9.21
C SER A 231 -2.81 7.47 -9.11
N VAL A 232 -2.73 8.80 -9.29
CA VAL A 232 -3.91 9.62 -9.56
C VAL A 232 -4.66 8.92 -10.70
N PRO A 233 -5.96 8.59 -10.57
CA PRO A 233 -6.76 8.16 -11.72
C PRO A 233 -6.61 9.28 -12.73
N LEU A 234 -5.98 9.00 -13.87
CA LEU A 234 -6.05 9.89 -15.01
C LEU A 234 -7.54 10.23 -15.16
N PRO A 235 -7.94 11.51 -15.19
CA PRO A 235 -9.32 11.84 -15.52
C PRO A 235 -9.62 11.07 -16.79
N GLU A 236 -10.59 10.16 -16.70
CA GLU A 236 -11.04 9.34 -17.81
C GLU A 236 -11.44 10.36 -18.89
N MET A 237 -10.53 10.57 -19.85
CA MET A 237 -10.82 11.43 -20.97
C MET A 237 -12.05 10.82 -21.61
N PRO A 238 -13.14 11.57 -21.80
CA PRO A 238 -14.25 11.07 -22.58
C PRO A 238 -13.68 10.54 -23.89
N PRO A 239 -14.12 9.36 -24.36
CA PRO A 239 -13.61 8.80 -25.60
C PRO A 239 -13.71 9.91 -26.65
N ALA A 240 -12.58 10.21 -27.30
CA ALA A 240 -12.58 11.10 -28.44
C ALA A 240 -13.55 10.51 -29.45
N THR A 241 -14.75 11.09 -29.52
CA THR A 241 -15.73 10.79 -30.54
C THR A 241 -15.05 11.11 -31.85
N ALA A 242 -14.58 10.08 -32.56
CA ALA A 242 -14.12 10.22 -33.92
C ALA A 242 -15.21 10.95 -34.71
N PRO A 243 -14.87 11.98 -35.51
CA PRO A 243 -15.87 12.59 -36.36
C PRO A 243 -16.45 11.50 -37.27
N HIS A 244 -17.78 11.32 -37.18
CA HIS A 244 -18.52 10.51 -38.12
C HIS A 244 -18.20 11.01 -39.53
N ALA A 245 -17.42 10.22 -40.26
CA ALA A 245 -17.32 10.33 -41.71
C ALA A 245 -18.63 9.82 -42.30
N ASP A 246 -19.67 10.65 -42.27
CA ASP A 246 -20.86 10.44 -43.09
C ASP A 246 -21.45 11.79 -43.49
N SER A 247 -21.01 12.29 -44.63
CA SER A 247 -21.72 13.20 -45.55
C SER A 247 -20.73 13.65 -46.62
N ALA A 248 -20.54 12.80 -47.63
CA ALA A 248 -20.03 13.23 -48.91
C ALA A 248 -21.14 14.00 -49.65
N PRO A 249 -20.90 15.22 -50.16
CA PRO A 249 -21.72 15.77 -51.22
C PRO A 249 -21.22 15.25 -52.58
N GLU A 250 -22.18 14.77 -53.35
CA GLU A 250 -22.14 14.28 -54.72
C GLU A 250 -21.36 15.19 -55.70
N PRO A 251 -20.61 14.64 -56.68
CA PRO A 251 -19.77 15.41 -57.59
C PRO A 251 -20.58 16.03 -58.74
N GLN A 252 -20.69 17.36 -58.77
CA GLN A 252 -21.19 18.08 -59.94
C GLN A 252 -20.08 18.25 -60.99
N ALA A 253 -20.34 17.69 -62.17
CA ALA A 253 -19.50 17.73 -63.36
C ALA A 253 -19.16 19.17 -63.80
N ARG A 254 -17.88 19.42 -64.13
CA ARG A 254 -17.46 20.55 -64.97
C ARG A 254 -16.78 20.04 -66.23
N PRO A 255 -16.97 20.70 -67.39
CA PRO A 255 -16.45 20.22 -68.67
C PRO A 255 -14.94 20.46 -68.78
N THR A 256 -14.26 19.45 -69.32
CA THR A 256 -12.87 19.45 -69.75
C THR A 256 -12.67 20.31 -70.99
N THR A 257 -11.78 21.30 -70.90
CA THR A 257 -11.10 21.89 -72.05
C THR A 257 -9.59 21.91 -71.76
N LEU A 258 -8.87 20.96 -72.37
CA LEU A 258 -7.42 20.99 -72.69
C LEU A 258 -7.19 22.10 -73.76
N PRO A 259 -5.98 22.63 -74.10
CA PRO A 259 -4.62 22.06 -73.91
C PRO A 259 -3.47 23.14 -73.79
N PRO A 260 -2.19 22.92 -74.21
CA PRO A 260 -1.20 21.85 -73.97
C PRO A 260 0.19 22.36 -73.48
N SER A 261 1.13 21.39 -73.31
CA SER A 261 2.59 21.46 -73.62
C SER A 261 3.60 21.60 -72.47
N GLU A 262 4.25 20.45 -72.15
CA GLU A 262 5.70 20.14 -72.13
C GLU A 262 6.79 21.17 -71.69
N PRO A 263 8.05 20.76 -71.40
CA PRO A 263 8.57 19.46 -70.93
C PRO A 263 9.55 19.59 -69.73
N ALA A 264 9.96 18.45 -69.18
CA ALA A 264 11.01 18.29 -68.19
C ALA A 264 12.43 18.51 -68.78
N PRO A 265 13.43 18.91 -67.98
CA PRO A 265 14.83 18.76 -68.35
C PRO A 265 15.45 17.47 -67.78
N THR A 266 15.95 16.64 -68.68
CA THR A 266 17.05 15.69 -68.45
C THR A 266 18.29 16.23 -69.16
N ASP A 267 19.38 16.46 -68.44
CA ASP A 267 20.77 16.23 -68.87
C ASP A 267 21.67 16.51 -67.64
N ASP A 268 22.34 15.53 -67.07
CA ASP A 268 23.66 15.00 -67.48
C ASP A 268 24.75 16.07 -67.57
N SER A 269 25.69 16.02 -66.62
CA SER A 269 26.99 16.70 -66.70
C SER A 269 27.96 16.05 -65.71
N ARG A 270 28.63 15.00 -66.20
CA ARG A 270 30.00 14.65 -65.80
C ARG A 270 30.98 15.67 -66.40
N SER A 271 31.80 16.29 -65.56
CA SER A 271 33.19 16.72 -65.82
C SER A 271 33.79 17.08 -64.46
N ALA A 272 34.75 16.36 -63.88
CA ALA A 272 36.14 16.15 -64.32
C ALA A 272 36.88 17.48 -64.55
N GLY A 273 37.87 17.74 -63.70
CA GLY A 273 38.70 18.95 -63.67
C GLY A 273 39.12 19.22 -62.22
N ASP A 274 40.13 18.52 -61.71
CA ASP A 274 41.53 18.95 -61.83
C ASP A 274 41.78 20.21 -60.99
N THR A 275 42.42 20.04 -59.84
CA THR A 275 43.17 21.13 -59.21
C THR A 275 44.41 20.56 -58.55
N ASP A 276 45.48 20.84 -59.26
CA ASP A 276 46.88 20.57 -59.02
C ASP A 276 47.42 21.34 -57.80
N GLU A 277 48.60 20.89 -57.42
CA GLU A 277 49.55 21.32 -56.39
C GLU A 277 49.69 22.84 -56.18
N ARG A 278 49.83 23.23 -54.89
CA ARG A 278 51.01 23.93 -54.37
C ARG A 278 51.04 23.98 -52.84
#